data_AF-A0A0N4XBB7-F1
#
_entry.id   AF-A0A0N4XBB7-F1
#
_cell.length_a   1.000
_cell.length_b   1.000
_cell.length_c   1.000
_cell.angle_alpha   90.00
_cell.angle_beta   90.00
_cell.angle_gamma   90.00
#
_symmetry.space_group_name_H-M   'P 1'
#
loop_
_entity.id
_entity.type
_entity.pdbx_description
1 polymer ?
#
loop_
_entity_poly.entity_id
_entity_poly.type
_entity_poly.pdbx_seq_one_letter_code
_entity_poly.pdbx_strand_id
1 'polypeptide(L)'
;LKIALWPPPNEYFFYVDNVPPRERKEIEGHAEAIEIAERKKKIPKILRVLEMIRGHPCADDIEDVEAFIVRTRRNNYVACVRIPVSGIPRYSILYSHPNASDLSDHLVGVPNLIDMARFHKCDVYSYDYCGYGISSGYASESNMKADIRAVYDVIFFTCAKRNPDQIVLIGYSIGCFASVDLACSITRPPAGLILQSPPASVLRVLLWERACFKKPFERQSCCADRFCTYDKIAGVRVPILVIHGEDDRTVPLVHGKAVCQKAAAPLWLRASHDNVENCRETWLRIRKFIK
;
A
#
# COMPACT_ATOMS: atom_id res chain seq x y z
N LEU A 1 8.91 -6.09 -16.47
CA LEU A 1 8.21 -6.25 -15.18
C LEU A 1 9.14 -6.05 -13.98
N LYS A 2 10.32 -6.68 -13.90
CA LYS A 2 11.35 -6.42 -12.86
C LYS A 2 11.80 -4.95 -12.73
N ILE A 3 11.54 -4.11 -13.73
CA ILE A 3 11.98 -2.70 -13.76
C ILE A 3 11.03 -1.79 -12.94
N ALA A 4 9.78 -2.19 -12.72
CA ALA A 4 8.75 -1.32 -12.11
C ALA A 4 8.40 -1.68 -10.67
N LEU A 5 8.39 -2.98 -10.35
CA LEU A 5 8.12 -3.49 -9.01
C LEU A 5 9.39 -4.10 -8.46
N TRP A 6 9.77 -3.66 -7.27
CA TRP A 6 11.00 -4.01 -6.59
C TRP A 6 10.67 -4.45 -5.16
N PRO A 7 10.21 -5.69 -4.96
CA PRO A 7 9.99 -6.20 -3.61
C PRO A 7 11.26 -6.04 -2.76
N PRO A 8 11.16 -5.57 -1.50
CA PRO A 8 12.30 -5.58 -0.60
C PRO A 8 12.78 -7.03 -0.39
N PRO A 9 14.06 -7.25 -0.05
CA PRO A 9 14.54 -8.56 0.34
C PRO A 9 13.72 -9.08 1.52
N ASN A 10 13.43 -10.38 1.54
CA ASN A 10 12.65 -11.08 2.57
C ASN A 10 13.33 -11.17 3.95
N GLU A 11 14.18 -10.20 4.30
CA GLU A 11 15.09 -10.21 5.44
C GLU A 11 14.57 -9.38 6.64
N TYR A 12 13.52 -8.57 6.45
CA TYR A 12 13.02 -7.60 7.44
C TYR A 12 11.65 -7.94 8.06
N PHE A 13 11.24 -9.20 8.05
CA PHE A 13 10.00 -9.58 8.73
C PHE A 13 10.17 -9.58 10.24
N PHE A 14 9.42 -8.70 10.93
CA PHE A 14 9.12 -8.88 12.36
C PHE A 14 8.22 -10.11 12.61
N TYR A 15 7.70 -10.73 11.55
CA TYR A 15 7.11 -12.07 11.60
C TYR A 15 8.19 -13.12 11.40
N VAL A 16 8.70 -13.64 12.52
CA VAL A 16 9.67 -14.74 12.50
C VAL A 16 8.98 -16.02 12.04
N ASP A 17 9.07 -16.33 10.75
CA ASP A 17 8.97 -17.71 10.27
C ASP A 17 10.35 -18.35 10.38
N ASN A 18 10.51 -19.32 11.29
CA ASN A 18 11.81 -19.86 11.74
C ASN A 18 12.51 -20.80 10.72
N VAL A 19 12.31 -20.62 9.40
CA VAL A 19 12.90 -21.50 8.37
C VAL A 19 14.07 -20.80 7.66
N PRO A 20 15.30 -21.36 7.71
CA PRO A 20 16.45 -20.80 7.02
C PRO A 20 16.25 -20.71 5.49
N PRO A 21 16.82 -19.71 4.79
CA PRO A 21 16.61 -19.49 3.36
C PRO A 21 16.93 -20.69 2.45
N ARG A 22 17.83 -21.59 2.88
CA ARG A 22 18.23 -22.79 2.13
C ARG A 22 17.20 -23.94 2.19
N GLU A 23 16.20 -23.85 3.05
CA GLU A 23 15.19 -24.89 3.27
C GLU A 23 13.79 -24.50 2.77
N ARG A 24 13.64 -23.32 2.13
CA ARG A 24 12.38 -22.93 1.49
C ARG A 24 12.16 -23.79 0.24
N LYS A 25 11.43 -24.90 0.38
CA LYS A 25 10.87 -25.62 -0.77
C LYS A 25 9.63 -24.88 -1.27
N GLU A 26 9.50 -24.75 -2.59
CA GLU A 26 8.24 -24.35 -3.22
C GLU A 26 7.13 -25.29 -2.75
N ILE A 27 6.12 -24.74 -2.09
CA ILE A 27 5.02 -25.52 -1.53
C ILE A 27 4.04 -25.80 -2.67
N GLU A 28 4.24 -26.93 -3.35
CA GLU A 28 3.17 -27.58 -4.10
C GLU A 28 2.23 -28.31 -3.11
N GLY A 29 0.92 -28.04 -3.24
CA GLY A 29 -0.17 -28.96 -2.89
C GLY A 29 -0.30 -29.42 -1.43
N HIS A 30 -1.31 -28.89 -0.75
CA HIS A 30 -2.03 -29.43 0.42
C HIS A 30 -1.52 -30.73 1.12
N ALA A 31 -1.26 -30.60 2.42
CA ALA A 31 -1.89 -31.36 3.53
C ALA A 31 -0.90 -31.90 4.59
N GLU A 32 -0.81 -31.15 5.70
CA GLU A 32 -1.14 -31.62 7.05
C GLU A 32 -0.86 -33.09 7.39
N ALA A 33 0.28 -33.38 8.03
CA ALA A 33 0.42 -34.50 8.99
C ALA A 33 1.76 -34.53 9.75
N ILE A 34 2.84 -33.90 9.24
CA ILE A 34 4.20 -34.17 9.76
C ILE A 34 4.65 -33.19 10.87
N GLU A 35 4.03 -32.01 11.02
CA GLU A 35 4.59 -30.91 11.82
C GLU A 35 4.45 -30.97 13.36
N ILE A 36 3.64 -31.86 13.93
CA ILE A 36 3.31 -31.78 15.37
C ILE A 36 4.41 -32.38 16.27
N ALA A 37 5.17 -33.35 15.78
CA ALA A 37 6.16 -34.06 16.60
C ALA A 37 7.48 -33.27 16.81
N GLU A 38 7.94 -32.53 15.80
CA GLU A 38 9.20 -31.76 15.88
C GLU A 38 9.05 -30.41 16.59
N ARG A 39 7.86 -29.79 16.53
CA ARG A 39 7.59 -28.49 17.19
C ARG A 39 7.79 -28.55 18.70
N LYS A 40 7.51 -29.68 19.36
CA LYS A 40 7.64 -29.84 20.83
C LYS A 40 9.05 -29.58 21.37
N LYS A 41 10.12 -29.77 20.58
CA LYS A 41 11.51 -29.52 21.03
C LYS A 41 11.99 -28.08 20.85
N LYS A 42 11.33 -27.27 20.01
CA LYS A 42 11.71 -25.87 19.71
C LYS A 42 10.91 -24.82 20.51
N ILE A 43 9.83 -25.22 21.19
CA ILE A 43 8.98 -24.35 22.04
C ILE A 43 9.78 -23.47 23.02
N PRO A 44 10.81 -23.96 23.76
CA PRO A 44 11.53 -23.12 24.72
C PRO A 44 12.37 -22.01 24.08
N LYS A 45 12.88 -22.22 22.85
CA LYS A 45 13.63 -21.20 22.11
C LYS A 45 12.70 -20.16 21.48
N ILE A 46 11.54 -20.60 20.99
CA ILE A 46 10.49 -19.72 20.44
C ILE A 46 9.92 -18.82 21.54
N LEU A 47 9.68 -19.37 22.74
CA LEU A 47 9.22 -18.59 23.89
C LEU A 47 10.22 -17.49 24.28
N ARG A 48 11.53 -17.77 24.29
CA ARG A 48 12.55 -16.75 24.57
C ARG A 48 12.62 -15.64 23.52
N VAL A 49 12.47 -15.97 22.24
CA VAL A 49 12.44 -14.96 21.16
C VAL A 49 11.17 -14.11 21.25
N LEU A 50 10.03 -14.73 21.54
CA LEU A 50 8.76 -14.03 21.76
C LEU A 50 8.80 -13.14 23.00
N GLU A 51 9.43 -13.58 24.10
CA GLU A 51 9.67 -12.76 25.30
C GLU A 51 10.59 -11.56 24.98
N MET A 52 11.60 -11.76 24.14
CA MET A 52 12.53 -10.70 23.74
C MET A 52 11.86 -9.68 22.80
N ILE A 53 10.96 -10.12 21.92
CA ILE A 53 10.16 -9.25 21.06
C ILE A 53 9.12 -8.48 21.88
N ARG A 54 8.37 -9.16 22.77
CA ARG A 54 7.38 -8.53 23.67
C ARG A 54 7.99 -7.55 24.68
N GLY A 55 9.29 -7.66 24.96
CA GLY A 55 10.01 -6.74 25.84
C GLY A 55 10.61 -5.52 25.11
N HIS A 56 10.49 -5.41 23.78
CA HIS A 56 11.02 -4.27 23.04
C HIS A 56 9.97 -3.15 22.99
N PRO A 57 10.30 -1.87 23.27
CA PRO A 57 9.33 -0.78 23.33
C PRO A 57 8.48 -0.58 22.06
N CYS A 58 8.98 -1.00 20.88
CA CYS A 58 8.20 -0.95 19.64
C CYS A 58 7.15 -2.06 19.49
N ALA A 59 7.19 -3.10 20.33
CA ALA A 59 6.19 -4.17 20.33
C ALA A 59 4.87 -3.71 20.96
N ASP A 60 4.91 -2.78 21.91
CA ASP A 60 3.72 -2.17 22.52
C ASP A 60 2.92 -1.37 21.48
N ASP A 61 3.61 -0.69 20.56
CA ASP A 61 2.96 0.12 19.52
C ASP A 61 2.22 -0.72 18.46
N ILE A 62 2.60 -1.99 18.28
CA ILE A 62 1.95 -2.91 17.34
C ILE A 62 0.97 -3.89 18.01
N GLU A 63 0.75 -3.78 19.33
CA GLU A 63 -0.09 -4.73 20.08
C GLU A 63 -1.54 -4.77 19.55
N ASP A 64 -2.07 -3.62 19.14
CA ASP A 64 -3.43 -3.47 18.60
C ASP A 64 -3.53 -3.75 17.09
N VAL A 65 -2.43 -4.11 16.42
CA VAL A 65 -2.43 -4.36 14.96
C VAL A 65 -3.00 -5.76 14.66
N GLU A 66 -4.14 -5.78 13.98
CA GLU A 66 -4.79 -7.01 13.53
C GLU A 66 -4.22 -7.47 12.18
N ALA A 67 -3.44 -8.55 12.16
CA ALA A 67 -2.93 -9.16 10.93
C ALA A 67 -3.87 -10.25 10.39
N PHE A 68 -4.05 -10.30 9.08
CA PHE A 68 -4.87 -11.30 8.41
C PHE A 68 -4.39 -11.56 6.97
N ILE A 69 -4.88 -12.64 6.36
CA ILE A 69 -4.54 -13.02 4.99
C ILE A 69 -5.82 -13.05 4.15
N VAL A 70 -5.72 -12.52 2.92
CA VAL A 70 -6.83 -12.52 1.97
C VAL A 70 -6.46 -13.31 0.72
N ARG A 71 -7.37 -14.18 0.27
CA ARG A 71 -7.23 -14.85 -1.02
C ARG A 71 -7.77 -13.96 -2.14
N THR A 72 -6.95 -13.72 -3.15
CA THR A 72 -7.31 -12.91 -4.32
C THR A 72 -8.02 -13.73 -5.38
N ARG A 73 -8.71 -13.06 -6.32
CA ARG A 73 -9.35 -13.72 -7.48
C ARG A 73 -8.36 -14.44 -8.40
N ARG A 74 -7.07 -14.15 -8.26
CA ARG A 74 -5.99 -14.81 -9.01
C ARG A 74 -5.34 -15.96 -8.23
N ASN A 75 -5.98 -16.42 -7.15
CA ASN A 75 -5.53 -17.51 -6.29
C ASN A 75 -4.18 -17.27 -5.59
N ASN A 76 -3.85 -15.99 -5.34
CA ASN A 76 -2.73 -15.64 -4.46
C ASN A 76 -3.27 -15.32 -3.06
N TYR A 77 -2.38 -15.39 -2.07
CA TYR A 77 -2.62 -14.99 -0.70
C TYR A 77 -1.86 -13.69 -0.42
N VAL A 78 -2.57 -12.68 0.08
CA VAL A 78 -2.03 -11.36 0.36
C VAL A 78 -2.10 -11.11 1.86
N ALA A 79 -0.96 -10.80 2.46
CA ALA A 79 -0.87 -10.40 3.85
C ALA A 79 -1.36 -8.97 4.03
N CYS A 80 -2.16 -8.78 5.08
CA CYS A 80 -2.85 -7.54 5.37
C CYS A 80 -2.72 -7.22 6.85
N VAL A 81 -2.80 -5.94 7.17
CA VAL A 81 -2.95 -5.43 8.53
C VAL A 81 -4.14 -4.49 8.60
N ARG A 82 -4.78 -4.46 9.77
CA ARG A 82 -5.71 -3.42 10.18
C ARG A 82 -5.19 -2.82 11.48
N ILE A 83 -5.09 -1.50 11.50
CA ILE A 83 -4.84 -0.72 12.70
C ILE A 83 -6.19 -0.13 13.12
N PRO A 84 -6.87 -0.71 14.13
CA PRO A 84 -8.15 -0.24 14.60
C PRO A 84 -7.99 1.04 15.44
N VAL A 85 -9.04 1.87 15.46
CA VAL A 85 -9.17 2.96 16.44
C VAL A 85 -10.27 2.64 17.44
N SER A 86 -10.17 3.22 18.65
CA SER A 86 -11.22 3.06 19.66
C SER A 86 -12.55 3.68 19.20
N GLY A 87 -13.63 2.90 19.26
CA GLY A 87 -14.98 3.31 18.86
C GLY A 87 -15.32 2.95 17.41
N ILE A 88 -16.40 3.52 16.87
CA ILE A 88 -16.82 3.29 15.48
C ILE A 88 -16.30 4.46 14.63
N PRO A 89 -15.27 4.27 13.78
CA PRO A 89 -14.76 5.34 12.96
C PRO A 89 -15.79 5.75 11.89
N ARG A 90 -15.80 7.03 11.53
CA ARG A 90 -16.63 7.53 10.43
C ARG A 90 -16.13 7.01 9.09
N TYR A 91 -14.81 6.90 8.94
CA TYR A 91 -14.12 6.44 7.74
C TYR A 91 -13.05 5.40 8.09
N SER A 92 -12.81 4.48 7.16
CA SER A 92 -11.66 3.60 7.12
C SER A 92 -10.75 4.02 5.96
N ILE A 93 -9.44 3.92 6.15
CA ILE A 93 -8.43 4.20 5.14
C ILE A 93 -7.93 2.88 4.57
N LEU A 94 -7.88 2.74 3.25
CA LEU A 94 -7.13 1.69 2.57
C LEU A 94 -5.87 2.32 1.98
N TYR A 95 -4.73 2.06 2.63
CA TYR A 95 -3.42 2.55 2.24
C TYR A 95 -2.72 1.55 1.32
N SER A 96 -2.22 2.04 0.18
CA SER A 96 -1.44 1.30 -0.82
C SER A 96 -0.01 1.84 -0.81
N HIS A 97 0.92 1.03 -0.31
CA HIS A 97 2.30 1.41 -0.01
C HIS A 97 3.16 1.67 -1.28
N PRO A 98 4.33 2.33 -1.16
CA PRO A 98 5.18 2.64 -2.30
C PRO A 98 5.97 1.39 -2.75
N ASN A 99 6.73 1.55 -3.83
CA ASN A 99 7.65 0.51 -4.29
C ASN A 99 8.80 0.32 -3.29
N ALA A 100 9.50 -0.82 -3.35
CA ALA A 100 10.66 -1.10 -2.49
C ALA A 100 10.39 -0.97 -0.99
N SER A 101 9.15 -1.21 -0.59
CA SER A 101 8.72 -1.21 0.80
C SER A 101 7.69 -2.32 1.03
N ASP A 102 7.49 -2.72 2.28
CA ASP A 102 6.47 -3.67 2.71
C ASP A 102 5.73 -3.19 3.98
N LEU A 103 4.81 -4.00 4.49
CA LEU A 103 4.05 -3.70 5.69
C LEU A 103 4.92 -3.39 6.92
N SER A 104 6.09 -4.03 7.05
CA SER A 104 6.96 -3.83 8.21
C SER A 104 7.49 -2.40 8.27
N ASP A 105 7.92 -1.85 7.13
CA ASP A 105 8.39 -0.46 7.00
C ASP A 105 7.35 0.55 7.46
N HIS A 106 6.07 0.23 7.31
CA HIS A 106 4.96 1.12 7.60
C HIS A 106 4.35 0.94 8.99
N LEU A 107 4.71 -0.13 9.70
CA LEU A 107 4.37 -0.33 11.11
C LEU A 107 5.40 0.33 12.03
N VAL A 108 6.69 0.36 11.64
CA VAL A 108 7.76 0.93 12.48
C VAL A 108 8.45 2.16 11.88
N GLY A 109 8.30 2.41 10.58
CA GLY A 109 8.97 3.49 9.85
C GLY A 109 8.00 4.58 9.39
N VAL A 110 8.31 5.21 8.26
CA VAL A 110 7.62 6.40 7.74
C VAL A 110 7.12 6.16 6.31
N PRO A 111 5.85 6.50 5.99
CA PRO A 111 4.78 6.87 6.92
C PRO A 111 4.43 5.74 7.90
N ASN A 112 4.18 6.14 9.15
CA ASN A 112 3.72 5.24 10.19
C ASN A 112 2.18 5.13 10.17
N LEU A 113 1.67 3.92 9.94
CA LEU A 113 0.22 3.70 9.82
C LEU A 113 -0.52 3.77 11.15
N ILE A 114 0.17 3.54 12.27
CA ILE A 114 -0.40 3.68 13.60
C ILE A 114 -0.64 5.15 13.92
N ASP A 115 0.33 6.01 13.60
CA ASP A 115 0.15 7.46 13.70
C ASP A 115 -0.95 7.95 12.76
N MET A 116 -1.04 7.40 11.54
CA MET A 116 -2.12 7.70 10.59
C MET A 116 -3.49 7.39 11.21
N ALA A 117 -3.66 6.20 11.79
CA ALA A 117 -4.90 5.80 12.45
C ALA A 117 -5.23 6.74 13.61
N ARG A 118 -4.27 6.98 14.51
CA ARG A 118 -4.43 7.82 15.71
C ARG A 118 -4.78 9.27 15.35
N PHE A 119 -4.06 9.90 14.42
CA PHE A 119 -4.27 11.30 14.05
C PHE A 119 -5.57 11.55 13.30
N HIS A 120 -5.91 10.66 12.35
CA HIS A 120 -7.10 10.78 11.52
C HIS A 120 -8.36 10.20 12.18
N LYS A 121 -8.21 9.41 13.26
CA LYS A 121 -9.30 8.71 13.93
C LYS A 121 -10.07 7.80 12.97
N CYS A 122 -9.33 7.06 12.16
CA CYS A 122 -9.84 6.14 11.15
C CYS A 122 -9.18 4.79 11.35
N ASP A 123 -9.91 3.70 11.12
CA ASP A 123 -9.27 2.40 10.94
C ASP A 123 -8.36 2.48 9.70
N VAL A 124 -7.13 2.02 9.79
CA VAL A 124 -6.20 1.98 8.65
C VAL A 124 -5.96 0.54 8.25
N TYR A 125 -6.20 0.23 6.99
CA TYR A 125 -5.90 -1.05 6.37
C TYR A 125 -4.75 -0.88 5.39
N SER A 126 -3.82 -1.83 5.40
CA SER A 126 -2.74 -1.92 4.42
C SER A 126 -2.46 -3.38 4.10
N TYR A 127 -1.69 -3.63 3.05
CA TYR A 127 -1.42 -4.96 2.55
C TYR A 127 -0.14 -5.00 1.73
N ASP A 128 0.55 -6.14 1.71
CA ASP A 128 1.69 -6.35 0.82
C ASP A 128 1.22 -6.84 -0.55
N TYR A 129 1.67 -6.21 -1.65
CA TYR A 129 1.39 -6.71 -3.00
C TYR A 129 1.86 -8.16 -3.18
N CYS A 130 1.28 -8.91 -4.12
CA CYS A 130 1.81 -10.24 -4.48
C CYS A 130 3.31 -10.17 -4.80
N GLY A 131 4.09 -11.06 -4.20
CA GLY A 131 5.55 -11.09 -4.31
C GLY A 131 6.29 -10.03 -3.48
N TYR A 132 5.58 -9.24 -2.67
CA TYR A 132 6.14 -8.39 -1.62
C TYR A 132 5.87 -9.02 -0.27
N GLY A 133 6.72 -8.69 0.69
CA GLY A 133 6.58 -9.15 2.05
C GLY A 133 6.38 -10.67 2.15
N ILE A 134 5.42 -11.09 2.97
CA ILE A 134 5.02 -12.51 3.08
C ILE A 134 3.88 -12.89 2.12
N SER A 135 3.45 -11.98 1.24
CA SER A 135 2.40 -12.26 0.24
C SER A 135 2.92 -13.23 -0.83
N SER A 136 2.06 -14.17 -1.23
CA SER A 136 2.40 -15.19 -2.22
C SER A 136 2.42 -14.63 -3.64
N GLY A 137 2.74 -15.50 -4.61
CA GLY A 137 2.71 -15.15 -6.03
C GLY A 137 3.91 -14.30 -6.44
N TYR A 138 3.71 -13.42 -7.43
CA TYR A 138 4.78 -12.58 -7.96
C TYR A 138 4.30 -11.17 -8.32
N ALA A 139 5.24 -10.23 -8.28
CA ALA A 139 5.00 -8.83 -8.58
C ALA A 139 4.55 -8.62 -10.04
N SER A 140 3.30 -8.20 -10.23
CA SER A 140 2.77 -7.80 -11.54
C SER A 140 1.63 -6.79 -11.42
N GLU A 141 1.43 -5.98 -12.46
CA GLU A 141 0.32 -5.02 -12.51
C GLU A 141 -1.04 -5.70 -12.33
N SER A 142 -1.24 -6.87 -12.94
CA SER A 142 -2.51 -7.61 -12.85
C SER A 142 -2.72 -8.28 -11.49
N ASN A 143 -1.65 -8.66 -10.77
CA ASN A 143 -1.78 -9.09 -9.38
C ASN A 143 -2.08 -7.90 -8.47
N MET A 144 -1.34 -6.79 -8.58
CA MET A 144 -1.59 -5.59 -7.75
C MET A 144 -3.05 -5.11 -7.80
N LYS A 145 -3.70 -5.17 -8.97
CA LYS A 145 -5.14 -4.88 -9.12
C LYS A 145 -6.04 -5.90 -8.40
N ALA A 146 -5.69 -7.18 -8.49
CA ALA A 146 -6.44 -8.24 -7.80
C ALA A 146 -6.26 -8.16 -6.28
N ASP A 147 -5.08 -7.76 -5.82
CA ASP A 147 -4.70 -7.62 -4.41
C ASP A 147 -5.54 -6.52 -3.75
N ILE A 148 -5.46 -5.29 -4.28
CA ILE A 148 -6.22 -4.16 -3.72
C ILE A 148 -7.73 -4.43 -3.73
N ARG A 149 -8.24 -5.10 -4.77
CA ARG A 149 -9.65 -5.46 -4.85
C ARG A 149 -10.06 -6.41 -3.75
N ALA A 150 -9.24 -7.43 -3.46
CA ALA A 150 -9.54 -8.40 -2.43
C ALA A 150 -9.55 -7.76 -1.04
N VAL A 151 -8.59 -6.88 -0.76
CA VAL A 151 -8.52 -6.14 0.51
C VAL A 151 -9.69 -5.18 0.67
N TYR A 152 -10.04 -4.43 -0.39
CA TYR A 152 -11.22 -3.57 -0.41
C TYR A 152 -12.50 -4.35 -0.12
N ASP A 153 -12.67 -5.54 -0.71
CA ASP A 153 -13.84 -6.38 -0.46
C ASP A 153 -13.91 -6.78 1.03
N VAL A 154 -12.80 -7.11 1.68
CA VAL A 154 -12.76 -7.36 3.14
C VAL A 154 -13.19 -6.14 3.96
N ILE A 155 -12.64 -4.95 3.65
CA ILE A 155 -13.01 -3.71 4.37
C ILE A 155 -14.50 -3.44 4.20
N PHE A 156 -15.01 -3.57 2.97
CA PHE A 156 -16.41 -3.38 2.67
C PHE A 156 -17.32 -4.32 3.47
N PHE A 157 -16.95 -5.59 3.63
CA PHE A 157 -17.75 -6.56 4.39
C PHE A 157 -17.62 -6.43 5.91
N THR A 158 -16.52 -5.87 6.41
CA THR A 158 -16.24 -5.66 7.83
C THR A 158 -16.74 -4.31 8.36
N CYS A 159 -16.87 -3.29 7.50
CA CYS A 159 -17.46 -2.01 7.89
C CYS A 159 -18.89 -2.19 8.42
N ALA A 160 -19.18 -1.62 9.59
CA ALA A 160 -20.45 -1.79 10.31
C ALA A 160 -21.71 -1.52 9.47
N LYS A 161 -21.61 -0.63 8.48
CA LYS A 161 -22.72 -0.27 7.57
C LYS A 161 -22.57 -0.82 6.15
N ARG A 162 -21.50 -1.55 5.85
CA ARG A 162 -21.13 -2.00 4.49
C ARG A 162 -21.29 -0.87 3.46
N ASN A 163 -20.88 0.34 3.86
CA ASN A 163 -21.06 1.55 3.08
C ASN A 163 -19.71 1.94 2.47
N PRO A 164 -19.55 1.90 1.15
CA PRO A 164 -18.28 2.23 0.51
C PRO A 164 -17.95 3.73 0.62
N ASP A 165 -18.97 4.58 0.85
CA ASP A 165 -18.80 6.01 1.15
C ASP A 165 -18.15 6.25 2.54
N GLN A 166 -17.75 5.20 3.24
CA GLN A 166 -16.92 5.26 4.44
C GLN A 166 -15.47 4.83 4.19
N ILE A 167 -15.07 4.54 2.95
CA ILE A 167 -13.71 4.08 2.64
C ILE A 167 -12.97 5.20 1.90
N VAL A 168 -11.81 5.60 2.38
CA VAL A 168 -10.90 6.53 1.70
C VAL A 168 -9.71 5.73 1.18
N LEU A 169 -9.42 5.86 -0.11
CA LEU A 169 -8.24 5.22 -0.70
C LEU A 169 -7.06 6.19 -0.61
N ILE A 170 -5.92 5.72 -0.10
CA ILE A 170 -4.67 6.45 -0.12
C ILE A 170 -3.64 5.60 -0.86
N GLY A 171 -3.05 6.15 -1.91
CA GLY A 171 -1.93 5.53 -2.60
C GLY A 171 -0.70 6.40 -2.50
N TYR A 172 0.45 5.79 -2.21
CA TYR A 172 1.74 6.46 -2.21
C TYR A 172 2.63 5.90 -3.33
N SER A 173 3.21 6.79 -4.14
CA SER A 173 4.07 6.44 -5.26
C SER A 173 3.38 5.42 -6.19
N ILE A 174 3.96 4.24 -6.43
CA ILE A 174 3.33 3.20 -7.26
C ILE A 174 1.97 2.73 -6.72
N GLY A 175 1.74 2.80 -5.42
CA GLY A 175 0.45 2.49 -4.79
C GLY A 175 -0.69 3.38 -5.29
N CYS A 176 -0.37 4.59 -5.79
CA CYS A 176 -1.35 5.46 -6.48
C CYS A 176 -2.04 4.73 -7.63
N PHE A 177 -1.29 3.93 -8.41
CA PHE A 177 -1.88 3.18 -9.52
C PHE A 177 -2.91 2.16 -9.03
N ALA A 178 -2.61 1.44 -7.94
CA ALA A 178 -3.54 0.46 -7.36
C ALA A 178 -4.83 1.17 -6.92
N SER A 179 -4.71 2.28 -6.21
CA SER A 179 -5.86 3.05 -5.72
C SER A 179 -6.68 3.66 -6.85
N VAL A 180 -6.05 4.19 -7.91
CA VAL A 180 -6.76 4.71 -9.10
C VAL A 180 -7.48 3.58 -9.83
N ASP A 181 -6.83 2.43 -10.06
CA ASP A 181 -7.44 1.30 -10.75
C ASP A 181 -8.67 0.77 -10.00
N LEU A 182 -8.56 0.65 -8.67
CA LEU A 182 -9.70 0.29 -7.84
C LEU A 182 -10.82 1.33 -7.96
N ALA A 183 -10.52 2.63 -7.76
CA ALA A 183 -11.50 3.70 -7.83
C ALA A 183 -12.25 3.77 -9.18
N CYS A 184 -11.58 3.40 -10.28
CA CYS A 184 -12.20 3.33 -11.61
C CYS A 184 -13.06 2.08 -11.83
N SER A 185 -12.76 0.97 -11.16
CA SER A 185 -13.41 -0.33 -11.41
C SER A 185 -14.58 -0.63 -10.47
N ILE A 186 -14.67 0.06 -9.34
CA ILE A 186 -15.74 -0.18 -8.35
C ILE A 186 -17.05 0.51 -8.73
N THR A 187 -18.15 -0.26 -8.66
CA THR A 187 -19.49 0.21 -9.03
C THR A 187 -20.09 1.17 -8.01
N ARG A 188 -19.76 0.97 -6.72
CA ARG A 188 -20.09 1.90 -5.66
C ARG A 188 -18.83 2.69 -5.29
N PRO A 189 -18.85 4.02 -5.43
CA PRO A 189 -17.67 4.83 -5.21
C PRO A 189 -17.21 4.80 -3.75
N PRO A 190 -15.90 4.96 -3.48
CA PRO A 190 -15.38 5.22 -2.15
C PRO A 190 -15.70 6.66 -1.73
N ALA A 191 -15.42 7.04 -0.48
CA ALA A 191 -15.56 8.41 0.00
C ALA A 191 -14.65 9.40 -0.75
N GLY A 192 -13.46 8.95 -1.16
CA GLY A 192 -12.47 9.78 -1.82
C GLY A 192 -11.18 9.03 -2.12
N LEU A 193 -10.32 9.70 -2.90
CA LEU A 193 -9.03 9.18 -3.33
C LEU A 193 -7.93 10.21 -3.04
N ILE A 194 -6.89 9.80 -2.33
CA ILE A 194 -5.70 10.60 -2.03
C ILE A 194 -4.51 9.96 -2.73
N LEU A 195 -3.77 10.76 -3.50
CA LEU A 195 -2.60 10.33 -4.26
C LEU A 195 -1.37 11.11 -3.78
N GLN A 196 -0.39 10.40 -3.24
CA GLN A 196 0.86 10.96 -2.75
C GLN A 196 1.99 10.64 -3.73
N SER A 197 2.65 11.68 -4.23
CA SER A 197 3.71 11.60 -5.24
C SER A 197 3.37 10.67 -6.42
N PRO A 198 2.19 10.81 -7.08
CA PRO A 198 1.73 9.85 -8.07
C PRO A 198 2.59 9.82 -9.34
N PRO A 199 3.13 8.66 -9.72
CA PRO A 199 3.68 8.45 -11.06
C PRO A 199 2.57 8.48 -12.09
N ALA A 200 2.73 9.30 -13.14
CA ALA A 200 1.85 9.26 -14.31
C ALA A 200 1.85 7.90 -15.03
N SER A 201 3.03 7.27 -15.17
CA SER A 201 3.24 5.89 -15.60
C SER A 201 4.72 5.51 -15.42
N VAL A 202 5.05 4.22 -15.55
CA VAL A 202 6.44 3.75 -15.44
C VAL A 202 7.33 4.35 -16.53
N LEU A 203 6.92 4.30 -17.81
CA LEU A 203 7.78 4.80 -18.88
C LEU A 203 7.97 6.31 -18.78
N ARG A 204 6.95 7.07 -18.37
CA ARG A 204 7.08 8.53 -18.19
C ARG A 204 8.11 8.87 -17.13
N VAL A 205 8.19 8.09 -16.05
CA VAL A 205 9.19 8.31 -14.98
C VAL A 205 10.58 7.92 -15.47
N LEU A 206 10.75 6.72 -16.02
CA LEU A 206 12.06 6.20 -16.43
C LEU A 206 12.70 6.95 -17.60
N LEU A 207 11.88 7.51 -18.49
CA LEU A 207 12.32 8.26 -19.66
C LEU A 207 12.22 9.77 -19.44
N TRP A 208 11.92 10.22 -18.23
CA TRP A 208 11.89 11.64 -17.90
C TRP A 208 13.24 12.29 -18.26
N GLU A 209 13.19 13.49 -18.86
CA GLU A 209 14.35 14.26 -19.34
C GLU A 209 15.23 13.57 -20.40
N ARG A 210 14.88 12.37 -20.88
CA ARG A 210 15.59 11.76 -21.99
C ARG A 210 15.21 12.44 -23.30
N ALA A 211 16.20 12.67 -24.16
CA ALA A 211 16.05 13.42 -25.41
C ALA A 211 14.92 12.90 -26.33
N CYS A 212 14.59 11.61 -26.24
CA CYS A 212 13.56 10.95 -27.04
C CYS A 212 12.13 11.20 -26.52
N PHE A 213 11.94 11.85 -25.37
CA PHE A 213 10.66 11.91 -24.64
C PHE A 213 10.26 13.35 -24.31
N LYS A 214 10.25 14.23 -25.32
CA LYS A 214 10.10 15.70 -25.16
C LYS A 214 8.70 16.17 -24.71
N LYS A 215 7.65 15.35 -24.92
CA LYS A 215 6.23 15.72 -24.70
C LYS A 215 5.44 14.57 -24.03
N PRO A 216 5.79 14.19 -22.79
CA PRO A 216 5.29 12.99 -22.12
C PRO A 216 3.78 12.99 -21.85
N PHE A 217 3.14 14.15 -21.81
CA PHE A 217 1.74 14.32 -21.43
C PHE A 217 0.80 14.73 -22.58
N GLU A 218 1.32 14.85 -23.81
CA GLU A 218 0.49 15.22 -24.98
C GLU A 218 -0.28 14.03 -25.57
N ARG A 219 0.09 12.80 -25.20
CA ARG A 219 -0.49 11.57 -25.74
C ARG A 219 -0.78 10.58 -24.62
N GLN A 220 -1.75 9.70 -24.88
CA GLN A 220 -2.00 8.51 -24.06
C GLN A 220 -0.78 7.59 -24.07
N SER A 221 -0.68 6.74 -23.05
CA SER A 221 0.41 5.79 -22.96
C SER A 221 0.36 4.76 -24.09
N CYS A 222 1.54 4.32 -24.56
CA CYS A 222 1.61 3.23 -25.52
C CYS A 222 1.38 1.87 -24.84
N CYS A 223 1.18 0.82 -25.64
CA CYS A 223 0.93 -0.54 -25.14
C CYS A 223 2.08 -1.14 -24.30
N ALA A 224 3.30 -0.63 -24.47
CA ALA A 224 4.47 -1.06 -23.70
C ALA A 224 4.53 -0.43 -22.29
N ASP A 225 3.78 0.65 -22.06
CA ASP A 225 3.74 1.33 -20.77
C ASP A 225 2.93 0.52 -19.74
N ARG A 226 3.23 0.75 -18.47
CA ARG A 226 2.63 0.04 -17.33
C ARG A 226 2.33 1.02 -16.21
N PHE A 227 1.40 0.63 -15.35
CA PHE A 227 0.95 1.45 -14.21
C PHE A 227 0.49 2.85 -14.66
N CYS A 228 -0.29 2.92 -15.75
CA CYS A 228 -0.69 4.17 -16.40
C CYS A 228 -1.76 4.93 -15.63
N THR A 229 -1.38 5.56 -14.52
CA THR A 229 -2.24 6.41 -13.69
C THR A 229 -2.83 7.56 -14.50
N TYR A 230 -2.03 8.20 -15.36
CA TYR A 230 -2.44 9.34 -16.19
C TYR A 230 -3.63 9.02 -17.10
N ASP A 231 -3.64 7.85 -17.74
CA ASP A 231 -4.74 7.47 -18.64
C ASP A 231 -6.01 7.10 -17.86
N LYS A 232 -5.85 6.58 -16.63
CA LYS A 232 -6.97 6.07 -15.83
C LYS A 232 -7.64 7.11 -14.96
N ILE A 233 -6.93 8.15 -14.52
CA ILE A 233 -7.45 9.11 -13.54
C ILE A 233 -8.72 9.83 -14.04
N ALA A 234 -8.87 9.97 -15.36
CA ALA A 234 -10.09 10.51 -15.97
C ALA A 234 -11.34 9.65 -15.73
N GLY A 235 -11.20 8.36 -15.39
CA GLY A 235 -12.30 7.47 -15.03
C GLY A 235 -12.78 7.61 -13.58
N VAL A 236 -11.98 8.23 -12.69
CA VAL A 236 -12.31 8.38 -11.28
C VAL A 236 -13.47 9.39 -11.11
N ARG A 237 -14.45 9.02 -10.29
CA ARG A 237 -15.70 9.77 -10.07
C ARG A 237 -15.87 10.31 -8.64
N VAL A 238 -14.86 10.14 -7.81
CA VAL A 238 -14.85 10.61 -6.42
C VAL A 238 -13.99 11.86 -6.27
N PRO A 239 -14.11 12.62 -5.16
CA PRO A 239 -13.15 13.65 -4.84
C PRO A 239 -11.72 13.10 -4.86
N ILE A 240 -10.80 13.86 -5.47
CA ILE A 240 -9.37 13.50 -5.56
C ILE A 240 -8.56 14.58 -4.85
N LEU A 241 -7.61 14.16 -4.02
CA LEU A 241 -6.55 14.99 -3.47
C LEU A 241 -5.21 14.49 -4.01
N VAL A 242 -4.42 15.38 -4.61
CA VAL A 242 -3.04 15.10 -4.98
C VAL A 242 -2.11 15.84 -4.02
N ILE A 243 -1.13 15.15 -3.46
CA ILE A 243 -0.08 15.71 -2.60
C ILE A 243 1.27 15.34 -3.24
N HIS A 244 2.16 16.31 -3.45
CA HIS A 244 3.46 16.04 -4.11
C HIS A 244 4.54 17.00 -3.62
N GLY A 245 5.76 16.49 -3.47
CA GLY A 245 6.96 17.28 -3.20
C GLY A 245 7.45 18.05 -4.44
N GLU A 246 7.81 19.32 -4.26
CA GLU A 246 8.41 20.17 -5.29
C GLU A 246 9.85 19.78 -5.59
N ASP A 247 10.54 19.18 -4.61
CA ASP A 247 11.92 18.71 -4.71
C ASP A 247 11.99 17.19 -5.00
N ASP A 248 10.89 16.58 -5.44
CA ASP A 248 10.83 15.16 -5.79
C ASP A 248 11.63 14.88 -7.07
N ARG A 249 12.75 14.16 -6.90
CA ARG A 249 13.64 13.74 -8.00
C ARG A 249 13.40 12.30 -8.45
N THR A 250 12.57 11.54 -7.72
CA THR A 250 12.24 10.15 -8.05
C THR A 250 11.03 10.13 -8.99
N VAL A 251 10.00 10.91 -8.65
CA VAL A 251 8.82 11.14 -9.46
C VAL A 251 8.64 12.65 -9.60
N PRO A 252 9.20 13.29 -10.64
CA PRO A 252 9.19 14.74 -10.76
C PRO A 252 7.79 15.35 -10.64
N LEU A 253 7.68 16.53 -10.01
CA LEU A 253 6.42 17.24 -9.71
C LEU A 253 5.44 17.34 -10.90
N VAL A 254 5.97 17.42 -12.12
CA VAL A 254 5.20 17.40 -13.37
C VAL A 254 4.26 16.20 -13.51
N HIS A 255 4.60 15.04 -12.94
CA HIS A 255 3.74 13.87 -12.89
C HIS A 255 2.51 14.11 -12.00
N GLY A 256 2.73 14.66 -10.79
CA GLY A 256 1.66 15.09 -9.91
C GLY A 256 0.74 16.09 -10.58
N LYS A 257 1.30 17.13 -11.21
CA LYS A 257 0.54 18.14 -11.98
C LYS A 257 -0.26 17.52 -13.13
N ALA A 258 0.30 16.54 -13.84
CA ALA A 258 -0.39 15.87 -14.94
C ALA A 258 -1.57 15.01 -14.47
N VAL A 259 -1.45 14.33 -13.32
CA VAL A 259 -2.52 13.50 -12.73
C VAL A 259 -3.59 14.35 -12.01
N CYS A 260 -3.26 15.58 -11.64
CA CYS A 260 -4.10 16.50 -10.86
C CYS A 260 -5.30 17.10 -11.62
N GLN A 261 -5.51 16.79 -12.91
CA GLN A 261 -6.54 17.46 -13.74
C GLN A 261 -7.96 17.47 -13.13
N LYS A 262 -8.31 16.47 -12.32
CA LYS A 262 -9.60 16.35 -11.62
C LYS A 262 -9.53 16.62 -10.11
N ALA A 263 -8.36 16.88 -9.56
CA ALA A 263 -8.19 17.00 -8.12
C ALA A 263 -8.69 18.34 -7.59
N ALA A 264 -9.41 18.28 -6.48
CA ALA A 264 -9.89 19.47 -5.78
C ALA A 264 -8.75 20.04 -4.93
N ALA A 265 -8.09 21.08 -5.43
CA ALA A 265 -7.02 21.82 -4.76
C ALA A 265 -5.84 20.92 -4.31
N PRO A 266 -4.88 20.61 -5.21
CA PRO A 266 -3.69 19.85 -4.86
C PRO A 266 -2.85 20.56 -3.80
N LEU A 267 -2.02 19.78 -3.10
CA LEU A 267 -1.03 20.26 -2.15
C LEU A 267 0.37 20.03 -2.70
N TRP A 268 1.09 21.12 -2.95
CA TRP A 268 2.49 21.10 -3.35
C TRP A 268 3.36 21.51 -2.15
N LEU A 269 4.39 20.72 -1.85
CA LEU A 269 5.17 20.86 -0.62
C LEU A 269 6.65 21.00 -0.94
N ARG A 270 7.40 21.74 -0.12
CA ARG A 270 8.86 21.74 -0.16
C ARG A 270 9.40 20.46 0.48
N ALA A 271 9.30 19.38 -0.28
CA ALA A 271 9.54 18.00 0.13
C ALA A 271 10.14 17.21 -1.04
N SER A 272 10.94 16.18 -0.73
CA SER A 272 11.39 15.16 -1.67
C SER A 272 10.36 14.02 -1.77
N HIS A 273 10.67 12.99 -2.56
CA HIS A 273 9.80 11.82 -2.71
C HIS A 273 9.44 11.20 -1.35
N ASP A 274 10.45 10.99 -0.51
CA ASP A 274 10.36 10.12 0.67
C ASP A 274 10.00 10.83 1.98
N ASN A 275 9.75 12.14 1.93
CA ASN A 275 9.49 12.93 3.14
C ASN A 275 8.21 13.78 3.08
N VAL A 276 7.34 13.55 2.09
CA VAL A 276 6.04 14.23 1.98
C VAL A 276 5.20 14.02 3.25
N GLU A 277 5.31 12.84 3.86
CA GLU A 277 4.60 12.46 5.09
C GLU A 277 5.24 13.06 6.35
N ASN A 278 6.46 13.60 6.27
CA ASN A 278 7.06 14.35 7.38
C ASN A 278 6.54 15.79 7.46
N CYS A 279 5.84 16.28 6.42
CA CYS A 279 5.27 17.61 6.41
C CYS A 279 3.94 17.64 7.17
N ARG A 280 3.83 18.53 8.17
CA ARG A 280 2.60 18.75 8.94
C ARG A 280 1.39 19.08 8.06
N GLU A 281 1.63 19.79 6.96
CA GLU A 281 0.64 20.20 5.97
C GLU A 281 -0.06 18.99 5.35
N THR A 282 0.66 17.88 5.11
CA THR A 282 0.13 16.63 4.58
C THR A 282 -0.96 16.08 5.48
N TRP A 283 -0.63 15.88 6.76
CA TRP A 283 -1.56 15.38 7.78
C TRP A 283 -2.79 16.27 7.95
N LEU A 284 -2.60 17.58 7.99
CA LEU A 284 -3.74 18.51 8.09
C LEU A 284 -4.62 18.48 6.84
N ARG A 285 -4.03 18.38 5.66
CA ARG A 285 -4.75 18.36 4.40
C ARG A 285 -5.54 17.07 4.21
N ILE A 286 -4.96 15.92 4.57
CA ILE A 286 -5.65 14.62 4.61
C ILE A 286 -6.81 14.69 5.60
N ARG A 287 -6.59 15.19 6.82
CA ARG A 287 -7.66 15.32 7.83
C ARG A 287 -8.79 16.24 7.37
N LYS A 288 -8.48 17.33 6.66
CA LYS A 288 -9.49 18.21 6.06
C LYS A 288 -10.26 17.53 4.93
N PHE A 289 -9.59 16.69 4.15
CA PHE A 289 -10.22 15.96 3.04
C PHE A 289 -11.16 14.85 3.53
N ILE A 290 -10.81 14.19 4.64
CA ILE A 290 -11.61 13.10 5.22
C ILE A 290 -12.82 13.63 6.02
N LYS A 291 -12.81 14.87 6.53
CA LYS A 291 -13.90 15.43 7.34
C LYS A 291 -15.14 15.82 6.54
#